data_AF-A0A7J7MQP4-F1
#
_entry.id   AF-A0A7J7MQP4-F1
#
_cell.length_a   1.000
_cell.length_b   1.000
_cell.length_c   1.000
_cell.angle_alpha   90.00
_cell.angle_beta   90.00
_cell.angle_gamma   90.00
#
_symmetry.space_group_name_H-M   'P 1'
#
loop_
_entity.id
_entity.type
_entity.pdbx_description
1 polymer ?
#
loop_
_entity_poly.entity_id
_entity_poly.type
_entity_poly.pdbx_seq_one_letter_code
_entity_poly.pdbx_strand_id
1 'polypeptide(L)'
;MAGSSSSLGSTIEKSISNPDASNGSSEPDVSVESLTRKIQDSLSIAKQHKFWETQPVGQFKDLGDTSLPEGPIEPPTPLSFRKMVFSDIPSVTRLLKTYLSQFIVAPDFNGDDVEHWLLPKENVVDSFVVENPETNTITDFCSFYTLPSSILGNQNYSNLKAAYSYYNISTETPLLQLMNDALIVAKQKDYDVFNALDVMHNEAFLKELKFGPGDGQLHYYLYNYRIKHALKPSELGLVLL
;
A
#
# COMPACT_ATOMS: atom_id res chain seq x y z
N MET A 1 -34.25 15.66 -57.68
CA MET A 1 -35.28 16.65 -57.31
C MET A 1 -34.76 17.31 -56.03
N ALA A 2 -34.29 18.56 -56.04
CA ALA A 2 -34.96 19.83 -56.37
C ALA A 2 -35.90 20.29 -55.24
N GLY A 3 -35.82 21.50 -54.66
CA GLY A 3 -34.89 22.64 -54.90
C GLY A 3 -34.55 23.41 -53.61
N SER A 4 -33.56 24.32 -53.59
CA SER A 4 -33.63 25.76 -53.99
C SER A 4 -34.19 26.67 -52.86
N SER A 5 -33.64 27.87 -52.56
CA SER A 5 -32.70 28.74 -53.28
C SER A 5 -31.99 29.79 -52.40
N SER A 6 -30.92 30.42 -52.93
CA SER A 6 -30.50 31.86 -52.79
C SER A 6 -30.17 32.46 -51.39
N SER A 7 -29.32 33.51 -51.20
CA SER A 7 -28.21 34.20 -51.93
C SER A 7 -27.74 35.41 -51.05
N LEU A 8 -26.71 36.24 -51.30
CA LEU A 8 -25.72 36.44 -52.38
C LEU A 8 -24.48 37.24 -51.85
N GLY A 9 -23.28 36.98 -52.38
CA GLY A 9 -22.13 37.92 -52.42
C GLY A 9 -21.25 38.05 -51.15
N SER A 10 -20.06 38.67 -51.20
CA SER A 10 -19.13 38.88 -52.35
C SER A 10 -17.80 39.49 -51.87
N THR A 11 -16.68 38.81 -52.18
CA THR A 11 -15.35 39.34 -52.55
C THR A 11 -14.76 40.58 -51.86
N ILE A 12 -13.55 40.44 -51.29
CA ILE A 12 -12.35 41.24 -51.66
C ILE A 12 -11.08 40.49 -51.20
N GLU A 13 -10.15 40.28 -52.13
CA GLU A 13 -8.74 39.99 -51.83
C GLU A 13 -7.93 41.28 -51.90
N LYS A 14 -6.88 41.39 -51.07
CA LYS A 14 -5.59 41.93 -51.52
C LYS A 14 -4.45 41.64 -50.54
N SER A 15 -3.31 41.24 -51.08
CA SER A 15 -2.02 41.14 -50.42
C SER A 15 -1.23 42.46 -50.54
N ILE A 16 -0.18 42.64 -49.73
CA ILE A 16 1.19 43.07 -50.10
C ILE A 16 2.07 43.30 -48.82
N SER A 17 3.38 43.18 -49.01
CA SER A 17 4.52 43.03 -48.08
C SER A 17 4.78 44.05 -46.94
N ASN A 18 5.60 43.61 -45.97
CA ASN A 18 6.37 44.42 -45.00
C ASN A 18 7.29 45.48 -45.66
N PRO A 19 7.86 46.44 -44.89
CA PRO A 19 9.25 46.26 -44.42
C PRO A 19 9.62 46.79 -43.00
N ASP A 20 10.75 46.30 -42.50
CA ASP A 20 11.76 46.87 -41.55
C ASP A 20 11.41 47.52 -40.19
N ALA A 21 11.70 46.75 -39.14
CA ALA A 21 12.57 47.02 -37.97
C ALA A 21 12.79 48.45 -37.42
N SER A 22 12.60 48.62 -36.09
CA SER A 22 13.73 48.79 -35.14
C SER A 22 13.33 48.83 -33.64
N ASN A 23 14.23 48.31 -32.79
CA ASN A 23 14.42 48.49 -31.34
C ASN A 23 13.21 48.59 -30.37
N GLY A 24 13.10 47.60 -29.47
CA GLY A 24 12.38 47.66 -28.20
C GLY A 24 12.96 46.64 -27.21
N SER A 25 13.49 47.12 -26.08
CA SER A 25 14.25 46.40 -25.05
C SER A 25 13.74 45.01 -24.64
N SER A 26 14.67 44.06 -24.46
CA SER A 26 14.42 42.76 -23.83
C SER A 26 14.15 42.88 -22.32
N GLU A 27 12.95 42.52 -21.88
CA GLU A 27 12.72 42.09 -20.50
C GLU A 27 13.06 40.59 -20.36
N PRO A 28 13.63 40.13 -19.23
CA PRO A 28 13.88 38.71 -19.02
C PRO A 28 12.58 37.97 -18.69
N ASP A 29 12.44 36.75 -19.21
CA ASP A 29 11.36 35.82 -18.88
C ASP A 29 11.44 35.42 -17.39
N VAL A 30 10.77 36.18 -16.52
CA VAL A 30 10.45 35.75 -15.13
C VAL A 30 9.18 34.88 -15.13
N SER A 31 8.95 34.17 -16.24
CA SER A 31 7.75 33.38 -16.49
C SER A 31 7.79 32.05 -15.76
N VAL A 32 6.58 31.52 -15.49
CA VAL A 32 6.21 30.18 -15.00
C VAL A 32 7.13 29.55 -13.94
N GLU A 33 8.36 29.15 -14.27
CA GLU A 33 9.33 28.48 -13.40
C GLU A 33 9.50 29.15 -12.03
N SER A 34 9.50 30.49 -11.96
CA SER A 34 9.63 31.21 -10.68
C SER A 34 8.39 31.05 -9.78
N LEU A 35 7.20 30.86 -10.37
CA LEU A 35 5.98 30.50 -9.65
C LEU A 35 5.94 29.01 -9.34
N THR A 36 6.33 28.13 -10.28
CA THR A 36 6.42 26.68 -10.04
C THR A 36 7.34 26.39 -8.86
N ARG A 37 8.49 27.06 -8.79
CA ARG A 37 9.45 26.94 -7.68
C ARG A 37 8.86 27.46 -6.37
N LYS A 38 8.21 28.63 -6.36
CA LYS A 38 7.49 29.14 -5.16
C LYS A 38 6.34 28.26 -4.72
N ILE A 39 5.64 27.60 -5.64
CA ILE A 39 4.58 26.63 -5.32
C ILE A 39 5.21 25.39 -4.70
N GLN A 40 6.28 24.84 -5.29
CA GLN A 40 7.06 23.73 -4.73
C GLN A 40 7.59 24.05 -3.32
N ASP A 41 8.14 25.26 -3.12
CA ASP A 41 8.66 25.76 -1.85
C ASP A 41 7.54 26.06 -0.82
N SER A 42 6.31 26.32 -1.28
CA SER A 42 5.14 26.46 -0.39
C SER A 42 4.54 25.10 0.01
N LEU A 43 4.65 24.10 -0.87
CA LEU A 43 4.19 22.73 -0.63
C LEU A 43 5.19 21.94 0.23
N SER A 44 6.49 22.22 0.15
CA SER A 44 7.50 21.63 1.06
C SER A 44 7.36 22.10 2.51
N ILE A 45 6.57 23.15 2.78
CA ILE A 45 6.20 23.62 4.12
C ILE A 45 4.96 22.87 4.67
N ALA A 46 4.45 21.87 3.94
CA ALA A 46 3.39 20.96 4.43
C ALA A 46 3.89 19.99 5.53
N LYS A 47 4.05 20.53 6.74
CA LYS A 47 4.41 19.83 7.99
C LYS A 47 5.72 19.02 7.93
N GLN A 48 6.79 19.64 8.42
CA GLN A 48 8.02 18.96 8.83
C GLN A 48 7.71 18.00 10.00
N HIS A 49 7.40 16.73 9.68
CA HIS A 49 7.00 15.72 10.65
C HIS A 49 8.22 15.25 11.48
N LYS A 50 8.30 15.66 12.75
CA LYS A 50 9.40 15.38 13.72
C LYS A 50 9.90 13.92 13.76
N PHE A 51 9.05 12.95 13.41
CA PHE A 51 9.41 11.54 13.28
C PHE A 51 10.64 11.33 12.38
N TRP A 52 10.67 11.95 11.19
CA TRP A 52 11.75 11.82 10.20
C TRP A 52 13.07 12.49 10.63
N GLU A 53 13.06 13.30 11.70
CA GLU A 53 14.22 14.05 12.20
C GLU A 53 14.78 13.48 13.51
N THR A 54 14.16 12.43 14.06
CA THR A 54 14.46 11.90 15.40
C THR A 54 14.74 10.40 15.41
N GLN A 55 14.86 9.76 14.25
CA GLN A 55 15.18 8.34 14.09
C GLN A 55 16.30 8.14 13.06
N PRO A 56 17.16 7.11 13.20
CA PRO A 56 18.15 6.73 12.19
C PRO A 56 17.49 5.94 11.05
N VAL A 57 16.51 6.58 10.39
CA VAL A 57 15.92 6.10 9.13
C VAL A 57 16.57 6.90 8.01
N GLY A 58 17.11 6.23 6.99
CA GLY A 58 17.75 6.90 5.86
C GLY A 58 16.81 7.92 5.22
N GLN A 59 17.17 9.19 5.28
CA GLN A 59 16.43 10.27 4.65
C GLN A 59 16.59 10.20 3.13
N PHE A 60 15.73 10.90 2.40
CA PHE A 60 15.88 11.08 0.95
C PHE A 60 17.20 11.80 0.55
N LYS A 61 17.90 12.40 1.52
CA LYS A 61 19.25 13.00 1.34
C LYS A 61 20.37 11.96 1.43
N ASP A 62 20.10 10.81 2.03
CA ASP A 62 21.06 9.76 2.35
C ASP A 62 21.07 8.68 1.23
N LEU A 63 20.32 8.93 0.15
CA LEU A 63 20.28 8.13 -1.08
C LEU A 63 21.66 8.11 -1.75
N GLY A 64 22.43 7.06 -1.44
CA GLY A 64 23.80 6.84 -1.91
C GLY A 64 24.85 6.84 -0.80
N ASP A 65 24.48 7.16 0.44
CA ASP A 65 25.38 7.06 1.60
C ASP A 65 25.37 5.65 2.19
N THR A 66 26.31 4.82 1.72
CA THR A 66 26.54 3.46 2.22
C THR A 66 27.30 3.41 3.56
N SER A 67 27.56 4.55 4.21
CA SER A 67 28.19 4.60 5.53
C SER A 67 27.21 4.48 6.70
N LEU A 68 25.90 4.66 6.45
CA LEU A 68 24.86 4.38 7.44
C LEU A 68 24.75 2.86 7.67
N PRO A 69 24.99 2.34 8.88
CA PRO A 69 24.88 0.92 9.14
C PRO A 69 23.39 0.52 9.20
N GLU A 70 22.92 -0.20 8.18
CA GLU A 70 21.65 -0.92 8.28
C GLU A 70 21.74 -1.90 9.47
N GLY A 71 20.86 -1.74 10.45
CA GLY A 71 20.92 -2.51 11.69
C GLY A 71 20.74 -4.01 11.42
N PRO A 72 21.36 -4.89 12.23
CA PRO A 72 21.23 -6.33 12.03
C PRO A 72 19.75 -6.73 12.13
N ILE A 73 19.23 -7.29 11.04
CA ILE A 73 17.91 -7.93 11.04
C ILE A 73 18.07 -9.21 11.86
N GLU A 74 17.52 -9.20 13.08
CA GLU A 74 17.42 -10.43 13.87
C GLU A 74 16.57 -11.45 13.09
N PRO A 75 17.00 -12.72 12.99
CA PRO A 75 16.23 -13.73 12.29
C PRO A 75 14.91 -13.98 13.04
N PRO A 76 13.86 -14.49 12.37
CA PRO A 76 12.62 -14.86 13.04
C PRO A 76 12.88 -15.78 14.23
N THR A 77 12.10 -15.60 15.29
CA THR A 77 12.29 -16.36 16.54
C THR A 77 12.15 -17.86 16.25
N PRO A 78 12.98 -18.77 16.81
CA PRO A 78 13.03 -20.19 16.43
C PRO A 78 11.84 -21.06 16.92
N LEU A 79 10.63 -20.51 16.87
CA LEU A 79 9.41 -21.27 16.63
C LEU A 79 9.43 -21.87 15.22
N SER A 80 8.58 -22.84 14.92
CA SER A 80 8.50 -23.46 13.59
C SER A 80 7.73 -22.60 12.58
N PHE A 81 8.09 -21.32 12.47
CA PHE A 81 7.55 -20.39 11.49
C PHE A 81 8.00 -20.80 10.08
N ARG A 82 7.06 -21.33 9.28
CA ARG A 82 7.35 -21.86 7.94
C ARG A 82 6.30 -21.42 6.92
N LYS A 83 6.67 -21.46 5.64
CA LYS A 83 5.73 -21.22 4.53
C LYS A 83 4.59 -22.24 4.59
N MET A 84 3.35 -21.78 4.38
CA MET A 84 2.18 -22.66 4.29
C MET A 84 2.29 -23.59 3.08
N VAL A 85 1.88 -24.85 3.26
CA VAL A 85 1.78 -25.87 2.20
C VAL A 85 0.35 -26.44 2.13
N PHE A 86 0.05 -27.18 1.06
CA PHE A 86 -1.30 -27.71 0.78
C PHE A 86 -1.87 -28.56 1.93
N SER A 87 -1.04 -29.33 2.64
CA SER A 87 -1.46 -30.14 3.79
C SER A 87 -1.92 -29.32 5.01
N ASP A 88 -1.57 -28.03 5.08
CA ASP A 88 -1.97 -27.16 6.19
C ASP A 88 -3.40 -26.61 6.02
N ILE A 89 -3.98 -26.67 4.81
CA ILE A 89 -5.28 -26.07 4.45
C ILE A 89 -6.39 -26.42 5.47
N PRO A 90 -6.59 -27.67 5.92
CA PRO A 90 -7.64 -27.99 6.91
C PRO A 90 -7.43 -27.30 8.26
N SER A 91 -6.17 -27.18 8.70
CA SER A 91 -5.80 -26.53 9.96
C SER A 91 -5.96 -25.01 9.88
N VAL A 92 -5.49 -24.41 8.78
CA VAL A 92 -5.66 -22.97 8.51
C VAL A 92 -7.14 -22.61 8.36
N THR A 93 -7.93 -23.43 7.66
CA THR A 93 -9.39 -23.23 7.54
C THR A 93 -10.07 -23.25 8.92
N ARG A 94 -9.71 -24.18 9.80
CA ARG A 94 -10.22 -24.23 11.18
C ARG A 94 -9.86 -22.99 11.98
N LEU A 95 -8.59 -22.56 11.94
CA LEU A 95 -8.11 -21.36 12.64
C LEU A 95 -8.82 -20.10 12.14
N LEU A 96 -8.89 -19.93 10.81
CA LEU A 96 -9.52 -18.79 10.15
C LEU A 96 -11.02 -18.70 10.45
N LYS A 97 -11.79 -19.79 10.33
CA LYS A 97 -13.22 -19.80 10.67
C LYS A 97 -13.46 -19.51 12.16
N THR A 98 -12.62 -20.06 13.05
CA THR A 98 -12.72 -19.81 14.50
C THR A 98 -12.47 -18.34 14.81
N TYR A 99 -11.37 -17.78 14.28
CA TYR A 99 -11.00 -16.37 14.46
C TYR A 99 -12.03 -15.42 13.86
N LEU A 100 -12.47 -15.63 12.62
CA LEU A 100 -13.39 -14.72 11.95
C LEU A 100 -14.80 -14.73 12.57
N SER A 101 -15.20 -15.80 13.25
CA SER A 101 -16.51 -15.90 13.92
C SER A 101 -16.76 -14.88 15.04
N GLN A 102 -15.71 -14.20 15.52
CA GLN A 102 -15.82 -13.16 16.56
C GLN A 102 -16.21 -11.76 16.03
N PHE A 103 -16.12 -11.54 14.71
CA PHE A 103 -16.39 -10.24 14.09
C PHE A 103 -17.85 -10.12 13.59
N ILE A 104 -18.36 -8.89 13.48
CA ILE A 104 -19.76 -8.62 13.12
C ILE A 104 -20.01 -8.76 11.61
N VAL A 105 -18.98 -8.47 10.80
CA VAL A 105 -18.96 -8.73 9.35
C VAL A 105 -17.63 -9.36 8.99
N ALA A 106 -17.65 -10.59 8.48
CA ALA A 106 -16.51 -11.35 8.00
C ALA A 106 -16.96 -12.35 6.91
N PRO A 107 -16.08 -12.78 6.00
CA PRO A 107 -16.37 -13.87 5.06
C PRO A 107 -16.34 -15.24 5.76
N ASP A 108 -17.26 -16.13 5.40
CA ASP A 108 -17.27 -17.51 5.91
C ASP A 108 -16.45 -18.46 5.01
N PHE A 109 -15.12 -18.40 5.16
CA PHE A 109 -14.18 -19.21 4.35
C PHE A 109 -14.45 -20.72 4.46
N ASN A 110 -14.33 -21.43 3.34
CA ASN A 110 -14.23 -22.88 3.25
C ASN A 110 -12.81 -23.33 2.80
N GLY A 111 -12.58 -24.63 2.65
CA GLY A 111 -11.27 -25.17 2.25
C GLY A 111 -10.81 -24.71 0.86
N ASP A 112 -11.72 -24.66 -0.11
CA ASP A 112 -11.45 -24.22 -1.48
C ASP A 112 -11.12 -22.71 -1.51
N ASP A 113 -11.79 -21.92 -0.67
CA ASP A 113 -11.49 -20.49 -0.51
C ASP A 113 -10.09 -20.29 0.10
N VAL A 114 -9.72 -21.09 1.11
CA VAL A 114 -8.38 -21.04 1.74
C VAL A 114 -7.30 -21.48 0.76
N GLU A 115 -7.56 -22.49 -0.09
CA GLU A 115 -6.65 -22.82 -1.19
C GLU A 115 -6.49 -21.65 -2.16
N HIS A 116 -7.60 -21.05 -2.61
CA HIS A 116 -7.59 -20.00 -3.63
C HIS A 116 -6.94 -18.69 -3.16
N TRP A 117 -7.26 -18.24 -1.94
CA TRP A 117 -6.87 -16.92 -1.44
C TRP A 117 -5.60 -16.94 -0.58
N LEU A 118 -5.24 -18.07 0.04
CA LEU A 118 -4.18 -18.12 1.05
C LEU A 118 -3.03 -19.10 0.74
N LEU A 119 -3.20 -20.08 -0.16
CA LEU A 119 -2.08 -20.95 -0.53
C LEU A 119 -0.99 -20.11 -1.24
N PRO A 120 0.27 -20.09 -0.75
CA PRO A 120 1.23 -19.08 -1.19
C PRO A 120 1.58 -19.13 -2.69
N LYS A 121 1.41 -18.00 -3.37
CA LYS A 121 1.65 -17.82 -4.80
C LYS A 121 2.63 -16.66 -5.02
N GLU A 122 3.72 -16.94 -5.72
CA GLU A 122 4.83 -16.01 -5.92
C GLU A 122 4.36 -14.68 -6.54
N ASN A 123 4.79 -13.56 -5.95
CA ASN A 123 4.42 -12.19 -6.33
C ASN A 123 2.89 -11.92 -6.35
N VAL A 124 2.11 -12.70 -5.59
CA VAL A 124 0.67 -12.50 -5.38
C VAL A 124 0.30 -12.56 -3.90
N VAL A 125 0.56 -13.69 -3.22
CA VAL A 125 0.25 -13.86 -1.78
C VAL A 125 1.30 -14.75 -1.11
N ASP A 126 1.78 -14.28 0.04
CA ASP A 126 2.76 -14.93 0.89
C ASP A 126 2.11 -15.26 2.24
N SER A 127 2.00 -16.55 2.55
CA SER A 127 1.34 -17.04 3.78
C SER A 127 2.21 -18.04 4.53
N PHE A 128 2.16 -17.95 5.86
CA PHE A 128 3.01 -18.67 6.80
C PHE A 128 2.20 -19.24 7.94
N VAL A 129 2.73 -20.30 8.54
CA VAL A 129 2.16 -21.01 9.68
C VAL A 129 3.23 -21.19 10.76
N VAL A 130 2.81 -21.18 12.02
CA VAL A 130 3.62 -21.69 13.13
C VAL A 130 3.11 -23.08 13.48
N GLU A 131 4.04 -24.03 13.59
CA GLU A 131 3.76 -25.41 13.98
C GLU A 131 4.34 -25.68 15.38
N ASN A 132 3.51 -26.16 16.30
CA ASN A 132 3.97 -26.51 17.65
C ASN A 132 4.85 -27.79 17.57
N PRO A 133 6.12 -27.75 18.01
CA PRO A 133 7.09 -28.82 17.75
C PRO A 133 6.87 -30.09 18.58
N GLU A 134 6.07 -30.02 19.66
CA GLU A 134 5.73 -31.19 20.47
C GLU A 134 4.54 -31.97 19.89
N THR A 135 3.58 -31.24 19.31
CA THR A 135 2.31 -31.80 18.82
C THR A 135 2.25 -31.97 17.31
N ASN A 136 3.12 -31.29 16.54
CA ASN A 136 3.06 -31.17 15.08
C ASN A 136 1.69 -30.63 14.60
N THR A 137 1.14 -29.66 15.35
CA THR A 137 -0.12 -28.98 15.01
C THR A 137 0.11 -27.52 14.66
N ILE A 138 -0.61 -27.02 13.66
CA ILE A 138 -0.60 -25.59 13.32
C ILE A 138 -1.39 -24.81 14.37
N THR A 139 -0.73 -23.81 14.96
CA THR A 139 -1.24 -22.95 16.03
C THR A 139 -1.58 -21.56 15.51
N ASP A 140 -0.67 -20.96 14.74
CA ASP A 140 -0.72 -19.57 14.30
C ASP A 140 -0.59 -19.49 12.78
N PHE A 141 -1.12 -18.42 12.19
CA PHE A 141 -1.10 -18.16 10.75
C PHE A 141 -0.96 -16.66 10.48
N CYS A 142 -0.16 -16.26 9.49
CA CYS A 142 -0.14 -14.88 9.01
C CYS A 142 0.07 -14.83 7.50
N SER A 143 -0.48 -13.79 6.86
CA SER A 143 -0.42 -13.63 5.41
C SER A 143 -0.34 -12.17 4.96
N PHE A 144 0.28 -11.96 3.81
CA PHE A 144 0.31 -10.67 3.12
C PHE A 144 0.30 -10.83 1.61
N TYR A 145 -0.28 -9.89 0.88
CA TYR A 145 -0.33 -9.89 -0.58
C TYR A 145 0.61 -8.84 -1.20
N THR A 146 1.07 -9.13 -2.41
CA THR A 146 1.91 -8.22 -3.20
C THR A 146 1.03 -7.24 -3.97
N LEU A 147 1.25 -5.93 -3.82
CA LEU A 147 0.60 -4.91 -4.65
C LEU A 147 1.66 -3.92 -5.16
N PRO A 148 2.23 -4.16 -6.36
CA PRO A 148 3.23 -3.27 -6.94
C PRO A 148 2.58 -1.96 -7.41
N SER A 149 3.22 -0.83 -7.13
CA SER A 149 2.77 0.50 -7.55
C SER A 149 3.84 1.21 -8.39
N SER A 150 3.48 1.74 -9.56
CA SER A 150 4.44 2.47 -10.41
C SER A 150 4.75 3.86 -9.85
N ILE A 151 6.04 4.19 -9.76
CA ILE A 151 6.52 5.47 -9.24
C ILE A 151 6.62 6.47 -10.39
N LEU A 152 5.78 7.52 -10.36
CA LEU A 152 5.73 8.54 -11.40
C LEU A 152 6.81 9.61 -11.17
N GLY A 153 7.58 9.93 -12.22
CA GLY A 153 8.49 11.08 -12.24
C GLY A 153 9.82 10.92 -11.47
N ASN A 154 10.12 9.73 -10.92
CA ASN A 154 11.40 9.44 -10.28
C ASN A 154 12.42 8.90 -11.30
N GLN A 155 13.68 9.37 -11.22
CA GLN A 155 14.75 9.00 -12.15
C GLN A 155 15.46 7.68 -11.79
N ASN A 156 15.41 7.28 -10.51
CA ASN A 156 16.17 6.15 -9.97
C ASN A 156 15.30 4.90 -9.76
N TYR A 157 14.01 5.08 -9.48
CA TYR A 157 13.07 4.00 -9.14
C TYR A 157 11.78 4.12 -9.94
N SER A 158 11.33 3.01 -10.55
CA SER A 158 10.14 2.97 -11.40
C SER A 158 8.93 2.24 -10.76
N ASN A 159 9.17 1.42 -9.73
CA ASN A 159 8.14 0.67 -9.02
C ASN A 159 8.45 0.62 -7.52
N LEU A 160 7.38 0.55 -6.73
CA LEU A 160 7.36 0.27 -5.28
C LEU A 160 6.74 -1.11 -5.08
N LYS A 161 7.47 -2.05 -4.49
CA LYS A 161 7.00 -3.39 -4.14
C LYS A 161 6.44 -3.38 -2.72
N ALA A 162 5.17 -3.00 -2.58
CA ALA A 162 4.48 -2.99 -1.30
C ALA A 162 3.87 -4.36 -0.94
N ALA A 163 4.05 -4.76 0.31
CA ALA A 163 3.30 -5.84 0.95
C ALA A 163 2.08 -5.25 1.66
N TYR A 164 0.95 -5.95 1.65
CA TYR A 164 -0.26 -5.58 2.37
C TYR A 164 -0.70 -6.73 3.28
N SER A 165 -0.77 -6.49 4.58
CA SER A 165 -1.22 -7.49 5.57
C SER A 165 -2.65 -7.94 5.29
N TYR A 166 -2.89 -9.25 5.32
CA TYR A 166 -4.15 -9.86 4.93
C TYR A 166 -4.86 -10.47 6.15
N TYR A 167 -4.75 -11.78 6.39
CA TYR A 167 -5.30 -12.42 7.59
C TYR A 167 -4.19 -12.93 8.52
N ASN A 168 -4.31 -12.56 9.81
CA ASN A 168 -3.37 -12.89 10.87
C ASN A 168 -4.16 -13.51 12.05
N ILE A 169 -3.78 -14.71 12.47
CA ILE A 169 -4.40 -15.49 13.55
C ILE A 169 -3.29 -15.92 14.51
N SER A 170 -3.42 -15.52 15.76
CA SER A 170 -2.49 -15.76 16.87
C SER A 170 -3.23 -16.52 17.97
N THR A 171 -2.63 -17.61 18.47
CA THR A 171 -3.20 -18.48 19.53
C THR A 171 -2.16 -18.88 20.57
N GLU A 172 -0.97 -19.33 20.15
CA GLU A 172 0.17 -19.66 21.03
C GLU A 172 1.28 -18.62 20.89
N THR A 173 1.57 -18.16 19.66
CA THR A 173 2.54 -17.10 19.39
C THR A 173 1.90 -15.74 19.64
N PRO A 174 2.48 -14.83 20.46
CA PRO A 174 1.94 -13.48 20.65
C PRO A 174 1.84 -12.71 19.33
N LEU A 175 0.69 -12.07 19.05
CA LEU A 175 0.43 -11.37 17.77
C LEU A 175 1.54 -10.36 17.40
N LEU A 176 2.11 -9.66 18.39
CA LEU A 176 3.21 -8.72 18.19
C LEU A 176 4.46 -9.41 17.61
N GLN A 177 4.77 -10.62 18.08
CA GLN A 177 5.90 -11.43 17.59
C GLN A 177 5.59 -12.02 16.21
N LEU A 178 4.40 -12.61 16.04
CA LEU A 178 3.95 -13.17 14.75
C LEU A 178 4.04 -12.15 13.61
N MET A 179 3.65 -10.89 13.88
CA MET A 179 3.73 -9.81 12.91
C MET A 179 5.16 -9.25 12.73
N ASN A 180 6.01 -9.29 13.76
CA ASN A 180 7.43 -8.98 13.61
C ASN A 180 8.14 -10.00 12.70
N ASP A 181 7.88 -11.30 12.91
CA ASP A 181 8.41 -12.37 12.05
C ASP A 181 7.92 -12.21 10.59
N ALA A 182 6.66 -11.81 10.39
CA ALA A 182 6.12 -11.47 9.06
C ALA A 182 6.82 -10.26 8.41
N LEU A 183 7.12 -9.19 9.17
CA LEU A 183 7.89 -8.03 8.68
C LEU A 183 9.32 -8.41 8.27
N ILE A 184 9.99 -9.24 9.08
CA ILE A 184 11.33 -9.76 8.77
C ILE A 184 11.31 -10.52 7.44
N VAL A 185 10.34 -11.41 7.24
CA VAL A 185 10.24 -12.20 6.00
C VAL A 185 9.80 -11.36 4.79
N ALA A 186 9.06 -10.27 4.98
CA ALA A 186 8.80 -9.30 3.91
C ALA A 186 10.09 -8.54 3.50
N LYS A 187 10.89 -8.06 4.46
CA LYS A 187 12.20 -7.44 4.17
C LYS A 187 13.19 -8.42 3.52
N GLN A 188 13.19 -9.69 3.93
CA GLN A 188 13.98 -10.76 3.27
C GLN A 188 13.50 -11.12 1.85
N LYS A 189 12.36 -10.57 1.40
CA LYS A 189 11.79 -10.72 0.05
C LYS A 189 11.81 -9.42 -0.75
N ASP A 190 12.67 -8.48 -0.37
CA ASP A 190 12.86 -7.20 -1.06
C ASP A 190 11.57 -6.37 -1.23
N TYR A 191 10.65 -6.45 -0.25
CA TYR A 191 9.51 -5.52 -0.19
C TYR A 191 9.96 -4.19 0.44
N ASP A 192 9.59 -3.08 -0.21
CA ASP A 192 10.01 -1.72 0.18
C ASP A 192 9.24 -1.20 1.40
N VAL A 193 7.98 -1.63 1.55
CA VAL A 193 7.06 -1.19 2.59
C VAL A 193 6.04 -2.28 2.91
N PHE A 194 5.59 -2.34 4.17
CA PHE A 194 4.55 -3.24 4.64
C PHE A 194 3.37 -2.43 5.18
N ASN A 195 2.25 -2.49 4.49
CA ASN A 195 1.02 -1.78 4.83
C ASN A 195 0.08 -2.68 5.63
N ALA A 196 -0.68 -2.11 6.56
CA ALA A 196 -1.72 -2.81 7.30
C ALA A 196 -2.91 -1.88 7.57
N LEU A 197 -4.12 -2.45 7.57
CA LEU A 197 -5.34 -1.78 8.02
C LEU A 197 -5.49 -1.93 9.54
N ASP A 198 -6.23 -1.02 10.17
CA ASP A 198 -6.59 -1.02 11.60
C ASP A 198 -7.75 -1.99 11.94
N VAL A 199 -8.18 -2.81 10.98
CA VAL A 199 -9.25 -3.81 11.15
C VAL A 199 -8.83 -4.99 12.04
N MET A 200 -9.81 -5.79 12.46
CA MET A 200 -9.60 -6.97 13.30
C MET A 200 -8.87 -6.61 14.61
N HIS A 201 -7.76 -7.27 14.93
CA HIS A 201 -6.93 -6.98 16.11
C HIS A 201 -5.62 -6.28 15.76
N ASN A 202 -5.48 -5.73 14.54
CA ASN A 202 -4.20 -5.22 14.05
C ASN A 202 -3.67 -4.03 14.86
N GLU A 203 -4.55 -3.17 15.38
CA GLU A 203 -4.20 -2.01 16.24
C GLU A 203 -3.23 -2.38 17.38
N ALA A 204 -3.32 -3.61 17.91
CA ALA A 204 -2.47 -4.11 18.99
C ALA A 204 -0.98 -4.20 18.64
N PHE A 205 -0.61 -4.32 17.36
CA PHE A 205 0.80 -4.35 16.92
C PHE A 205 1.27 -3.07 16.22
N LEU A 206 0.37 -2.29 15.58
CA LEU A 206 0.74 -1.17 14.72
C LEU A 206 1.75 -0.21 15.38
N LYS A 207 1.43 0.30 16.57
CA LYS A 207 2.27 1.29 17.27
C LYS A 207 3.64 0.71 17.69
N GLU A 208 3.65 -0.51 18.22
CA GLU A 208 4.87 -1.13 18.76
C GLU A 208 5.83 -1.59 17.64
N LEU A 209 5.28 -2.04 16.51
CA LEU A 209 6.04 -2.31 15.27
C LEU A 209 6.25 -1.06 14.38
N LYS A 210 6.07 0.14 14.95
CA LYS A 210 6.39 1.45 14.33
C LYS A 210 5.64 1.78 13.04
N PHE A 211 4.46 1.21 12.81
CA PHE A 211 3.58 1.62 11.71
C PHE A 211 3.16 3.08 11.89
N GLY A 212 3.32 3.89 10.83
CA GLY A 212 2.78 5.25 10.76
C GLY A 212 1.37 5.24 10.14
N PRO A 213 0.45 6.11 10.58
CA PRO A 213 -0.83 6.30 9.88
C PRO A 213 -0.60 6.93 8.51
N GLY A 214 -1.28 6.41 7.49
CA GLY A 214 -1.35 7.02 6.17
C GLY A 214 -2.24 8.26 6.13
N ASP A 215 -2.34 8.87 4.94
CA ASP A 215 -3.23 10.00 4.64
C ASP A 215 -4.62 9.56 4.14
N GLY A 216 -4.70 8.41 3.47
CA GLY A 216 -5.95 7.80 3.02
C GLY A 216 -6.78 7.11 4.12
N GLN A 217 -8.08 6.93 3.84
CA GLN A 217 -9.01 6.13 4.66
C GLN A 217 -9.75 5.13 3.76
N LEU A 218 -9.92 3.89 4.21
CA LEU A 218 -10.68 2.86 3.51
C LEU A 218 -12.07 2.74 4.13
N HIS A 219 -13.11 3.05 3.35
CA HIS A 219 -14.51 3.02 3.82
C HIS A 219 -15.25 1.80 3.29
N TYR A 220 -15.83 1.01 4.20
CA TYR A 220 -16.59 -0.19 3.89
C TYR A 220 -18.09 0.12 3.79
N TYR A 221 -18.72 -0.32 2.70
CA TYR A 221 -20.14 -0.12 2.42
C TYR A 221 -20.82 -1.45 2.08
N LEU A 222 -22.05 -1.65 2.54
CA LEU A 222 -22.87 -2.80 2.20
C LEU A 222 -24.04 -2.38 1.30
N TYR A 223 -24.15 -2.98 0.13
CA TYR A 223 -25.28 -2.75 -0.78
C TYR A 223 -26.52 -3.52 -0.29
N ASN A 224 -27.68 -2.85 -0.25
CA ASN A 224 -28.98 -3.43 0.12
C ASN A 224 -29.00 -4.16 1.49
N TYR A 225 -28.15 -3.76 2.44
CA TYR A 225 -28.09 -4.35 3.78
C TYR A 225 -28.02 -3.27 4.86
N ARG A 226 -28.64 -3.51 6.03
CA ARG A 226 -28.72 -2.54 7.12
C ARG A 226 -28.18 -3.11 8.43
N ILE A 227 -27.04 -2.58 8.85
CA ILE A 227 -26.50 -2.75 10.21
C ILE A 227 -27.23 -1.83 11.21
N LYS A 228 -27.27 -2.22 12.49
CA LYS A 228 -27.97 -1.47 13.55
C LYS A 228 -27.24 -0.18 13.95
N HIS A 229 -25.92 -0.24 13.97
CA HIS A 229 -24.98 0.83 14.31
C HIS A 229 -23.79 0.74 13.33
N ALA A 230 -23.01 1.82 13.19
CA ALA A 230 -21.75 1.75 12.46
C ALA A 230 -20.77 0.84 13.22
N LEU A 231 -19.99 0.04 12.49
CA LEU A 231 -18.98 -0.86 13.07
C LEU A 231 -17.70 -0.09 13.37
N LYS A 232 -16.96 -0.52 14.40
CA LYS A 232 -15.54 -0.18 14.56
C LYS A 232 -14.68 -1.00 13.57
N PRO A 233 -13.47 -0.55 13.21
CA PRO A 233 -12.50 -1.36 12.46
C PRO A 233 -12.26 -2.74 13.11
N SER A 234 -12.17 -2.80 14.44
CA SER A 234 -12.01 -4.04 15.21
C SER A 234 -13.25 -4.93 15.31
N GLU A 235 -14.40 -4.49 14.78
CA GLU A 235 -15.62 -5.30 14.63
C GLU A 235 -15.77 -5.87 13.21
N LEU A 236 -14.80 -5.58 12.32
CA LEU A 236 -14.76 -5.98 10.91
C LEU A 236 -13.64 -7.01 10.68
N GLY A 237 -14.03 -8.19 10.18
CA GLY A 237 -13.17 -9.32 9.84
C GLY A 237 -12.96 -9.51 8.34
N LEU A 238 -12.94 -8.41 7.57
CA LEU A 238 -12.81 -8.43 6.11
C LEU A 238 -11.67 -7.51 5.68
N VAL A 239 -10.78 -8.03 4.84
CA VAL A 239 -9.83 -7.24 4.04
C VAL A 239 -10.25 -7.33 2.57
N LEU A 240 -10.37 -6.19 1.90
CA LEU A 240 -10.60 -6.09 0.46
C LEU A 240 -9.26 -5.95 -0.28
N LEU A 241 -9.20 -6.53 -1.48
CA LEU A 241 -8.08 -6.45 -2.43
C LEU A 241 -8.32 -5.34 -3.46
#